data_AF-X1HWH9-F1
#
_entry.id   AF-X1HWH9-F1
#
_cell.length_a   1.000
_cell.length_b   1.000
_cell.length_c   1.000
_cell.angle_alpha   90.00
_cell.angle_beta   90.00
_cell.angle_gamma   90.00
#
_symmetry.space_group_name_H-M   'P 1'
#
loop_
_entity.id
_entity.type
_entity.pdbx_description
1 polymer ?
#
loop_
_entity_poly.entity_id
_entity_poly.type
_entity_poly.pdbx_seq_one_letter_code
_entity_poly.pdbx_strand_id
1 'polypeptide(L)'
;METNLIYCGDNLEVLAKFPEKSVDLIYADPPFFSNKHYEIIWGNGAEMKVYEDRWKGGINVFIEWMSERLWQCYRVLKDTGSMYLHCDRRANAHLRVAMDSIFGNNKFQNEIVWAYRTGGVSKRRF
;
A
#
# COMPACT_ATOMS: atom_id res chain seq x y z
N MET A 1 9.82 -19.39 -8.25
CA MET A 1 8.50 -19.12 -7.64
C MET A 1 7.45 -19.69 -8.58
N GLU A 2 6.46 -20.39 -8.06
CA GLU A 2 5.30 -20.81 -8.86
C GLU A 2 4.42 -19.59 -9.19
N THR A 3 3.78 -19.60 -10.37
CA THR A 3 2.94 -18.48 -10.84
C THR A 3 1.46 -18.79 -10.60
N ASN A 4 0.62 -17.75 -10.58
CA ASN A 4 -0.84 -17.86 -10.38
C ASN A 4 -1.24 -18.48 -9.03
N LEU A 5 -0.44 -18.25 -7.99
CA LEU A 5 -0.72 -18.70 -6.63
C LEU A 5 -1.30 -17.58 -5.76
N ILE A 6 -2.20 -17.97 -4.86
CA ILE A 6 -2.71 -17.11 -3.79
C ILE A 6 -2.08 -17.58 -2.48
N TYR A 7 -1.38 -16.67 -1.81
CA TYR A 7 -0.86 -16.89 -0.47
C TYR A 7 -1.79 -16.23 0.55
N CYS A 8 -2.34 -17.03 1.47
CA CYS A 8 -3.18 -16.53 2.55
C CYS A 8 -2.36 -16.35 3.83
N GLY A 9 -2.25 -15.12 4.33
CA GLY A 9 -1.51 -14.80 5.56
C GLY A 9 -1.19 -13.31 5.67
N ASP A 10 -0.47 -12.92 6.72
CA ASP A 10 0.11 -11.57 6.80
C ASP A 10 1.16 -11.39 5.70
N ASN A 11 1.07 -10.29 4.97
CA ASN A 11 1.93 -10.05 3.81
C ASN A 11 3.42 -9.94 4.18
N LEU A 12 3.76 -9.47 5.38
CA LEU A 12 5.13 -9.35 5.84
C LEU A 12 5.75 -10.73 6.02
N GLU A 13 5.01 -11.64 6.65
CA GLU A 13 5.45 -13.03 6.90
C GLU A 13 5.51 -13.85 5.60
N VAL A 14 4.56 -13.64 4.70
CA VAL A 14 4.52 -14.31 3.40
C VAL A 14 5.69 -13.84 2.53
N LEU A 15 5.86 -12.52 2.38
CA LEU A 15 6.94 -11.97 1.55
C LEU A 15 8.32 -12.35 2.08
N ALA A 16 8.51 -12.45 3.40
CA ALA A 16 9.77 -12.88 4.01
C ALA A 16 10.26 -14.26 3.51
N LYS A 17 9.36 -15.12 3.03
CA LYS A 17 9.69 -16.46 2.50
C LYS A 17 10.12 -16.44 1.03
N PHE A 18 9.92 -15.32 0.34
CA PHE A 18 10.20 -15.21 -1.09
C PHE A 18 11.70 -14.96 -1.31
N PRO A 19 12.31 -15.50 -2.38
CA PRO A 19 13.69 -15.21 -2.72
C PRO A 19 13.90 -13.72 -3.02
N GLU A 20 15.10 -13.21 -2.77
CA GLU A 20 15.48 -11.86 -3.19
C GLU A 20 15.45 -11.73 -4.71
N LYS A 21 15.20 -10.50 -5.22
CA LYS A 21 15.27 -10.16 -6.65
C LYS A 21 14.56 -11.17 -7.55
N SER A 22 13.36 -11.58 -7.17
CA SER A 22 12.59 -12.63 -7.82
C SER A 22 11.29 -12.15 -8.47
N VAL A 23 10.88 -10.91 -8.20
CA VAL A 23 9.64 -10.30 -8.70
C VAL A 23 9.95 -9.19 -9.69
N ASP A 24 9.27 -9.20 -10.84
CA ASP A 24 9.42 -8.16 -11.88
C ASP A 24 8.53 -6.94 -11.64
N LEU A 25 7.34 -7.14 -11.08
CA LEU A 25 6.35 -6.07 -10.87
C LEU A 25 5.60 -6.30 -9.56
N ILE A 26 5.47 -5.23 -8.77
CA ILE A 26 4.63 -5.20 -7.57
C ILE A 26 3.56 -4.12 -7.75
N TYR A 27 2.31 -4.47 -7.49
CA TYR A 27 1.23 -3.51 -7.29
C TYR A 27 0.70 -3.71 -5.88
N ALA A 28 0.60 -2.61 -5.11
CA ALA A 28 0.09 -2.63 -3.76
C ALA A 28 -0.96 -1.52 -3.56
N ASP A 29 -2.07 -1.90 -2.93
CA ASP A 29 -3.18 -1.01 -2.57
C ASP A 29 -3.46 -1.12 -1.06
N PRO A 30 -2.59 -0.55 -0.21
CA PRO A 30 -2.73 -0.62 1.25
C PRO A 30 -3.87 0.28 1.76
N PRO A 31 -4.23 0.19 3.06
CA PRO A 31 -5.11 1.16 3.69
C PRO A 31 -4.68 2.61 3.45
N PHE A 32 -5.66 3.49 3.24
CA PHE A 32 -5.43 4.87 2.77
C PHE A 32 -5.12 5.88 3.87
N PHE A 33 -5.02 5.47 5.14
CA PHE A 33 -4.94 6.38 6.29
C PHE A 33 -6.12 7.36 6.33
N SER A 34 -7.31 6.82 6.04
CA SER A 34 -8.56 7.58 5.97
C SER A 34 -9.17 7.91 7.34
N ASN A 35 -8.65 7.30 8.41
CA ASN A 35 -9.19 7.36 9.77
C ASN A 35 -10.64 6.87 9.86
N LYS A 36 -10.99 5.85 9.07
CA LYS A 36 -12.33 5.25 8.99
C LYS A 36 -12.32 3.81 9.51
N HIS A 37 -13.46 3.38 10.05
CA HIS A 37 -13.75 1.97 10.25
C HIS A 37 -14.33 1.40 8.94
N TYR A 38 -13.66 0.41 8.36
CA TYR A 38 -14.19 -0.33 7.22
C TYR A 38 -14.81 -1.63 7.74
N GLU A 39 -16.14 -1.65 7.80
CA GLU A 39 -16.93 -2.84 8.09
C GLU A 39 -17.45 -3.39 6.76
N ILE A 40 -17.15 -4.66 6.47
CA ILE A 40 -17.80 -5.38 5.38
C ILE A 40 -18.87 -6.26 6.02
N ILE A 41 -20.12 -5.96 5.70
CA ILE A 41 -21.26 -6.83 6.01
C ILE A 41 -21.44 -7.74 4.80
N TRP A 42 -21.11 -9.03 4.94
CA TRP A 42 -21.44 -10.00 3.91
C TRP A 42 -22.96 -10.24 3.93
N GLY A 43 -23.57 -10.50 2.76
CA GLY A 43 -25.02 -10.64 2.59
C GLY A 43 -25.70 -11.76 3.41
N ASN A 44 -24.95 -12.50 4.22
CA ASN A 44 -25.43 -13.51 5.18
C ASN A 44 -25.46 -13.01 6.64
N GLY A 45 -25.20 -11.72 6.89
CA GLY A 45 -25.23 -11.13 8.24
C GLY A 45 -23.99 -11.42 9.09
N ALA A 46 -22.93 -12.01 8.51
CA ALA A 46 -21.63 -12.10 9.17
C ALA A 46 -20.91 -10.75 9.06
N GLU A 47 -20.96 -9.96 10.13
CA GLU A 47 -20.11 -8.79 10.29
C GLU A 47 -18.66 -9.27 10.50
N MET A 48 -17.76 -8.89 9.60
CA MET A 48 -16.33 -9.05 9.81
C MET A 48 -15.72 -7.65 9.95
N LYS A 49 -15.04 -7.38 11.07
CA LYS A 49 -14.19 -6.19 11.20
C LYS A 49 -13.01 -6.37 10.25
N VAL A 50 -13.05 -5.71 9.09
CA VAL A 50 -12.13 -6.04 8.00
C VAL A 50 -10.74 -5.43 8.17
N TYR A 51 -10.63 -4.24 8.77
CA TYR A 51 -9.41 -3.74 9.42
C TYR A 51 -9.71 -2.36 10.02
N GLU A 52 -8.99 -1.97 11.08
CA GLU A 52 -9.05 -0.60 11.60
C GLU A 52 -8.03 0.26 10.85
N ASP A 53 -8.49 1.12 9.93
CA ASP A 53 -7.65 2.18 9.34
C ASP A 53 -7.55 3.39 10.31
N ARG A 54 -7.37 3.07 11.60
CA ARG A 54 -7.27 4.01 12.71
C ARG A 54 -6.01 3.70 13.50
N TRP A 55 -5.00 4.50 13.23
CA TRP A 55 -3.67 4.31 13.80
C TRP A 55 -3.55 5.12 15.09
N LYS A 56 -3.58 4.45 16.24
CA LYS A 56 -3.25 5.08 17.53
C LYS A 56 -1.77 5.50 17.47
N GLY A 57 -1.53 6.81 17.33
CA GLY A 57 -0.21 7.38 17.05
C GLY A 57 -0.09 8.11 15.70
N GLY A 58 -1.17 8.12 14.91
CA GLY A 58 -1.29 8.93 13.70
C GLY A 58 -0.45 8.40 12.54
N ILE A 59 -0.06 9.32 11.65
CA ILE A 59 0.59 8.99 10.38
C ILE A 59 1.93 8.29 10.56
N ASN A 60 2.69 8.61 11.62
CA ASN A 60 4.00 8.02 11.84
C ASN A 60 3.92 6.51 12.08
N VAL A 61 2.95 6.05 12.87
CA VAL A 61 2.73 4.61 13.11
C VAL A 61 2.31 3.90 11.83
N PHE A 62 1.46 4.53 11.02
CA PHE A 62 1.10 4.00 9.70
C PHE A 62 2.32 3.86 8.78
N ILE A 63 3.20 4.87 8.76
CA ILE A 63 4.41 4.85 7.95
C ILE A 63 5.41 3.82 8.46
N GLU A 64 5.59 3.66 9.76
CA GLU A 64 6.41 2.59 10.34
C GLU A 64 5.89 1.21 9.91
N TRP A 65 4.58 0.98 10.06
CA TRP A 65 3.94 -0.27 9.62
C TRP A 65 4.12 -0.53 8.12
N MET A 66 3.91 0.49 7.28
CA MET A 66 4.12 0.40 5.83
C MET A 66 5.58 0.16 5.46
N SER A 67 6.52 0.78 6.17
CA SER A 67 7.95 0.71 5.85
C SER A 67 8.49 -0.72 5.96
N GLU A 68 8.00 -1.51 6.93
CA GLU A 68 8.35 -2.94 7.03
C GLU A 68 7.94 -3.72 5.77
N ARG A 69 6.74 -3.46 5.25
CA ARG A 69 6.22 -4.11 4.03
C ARG A 69 6.96 -3.62 2.79
N LEU A 70 7.18 -2.31 2.68
CA LEU A 70 7.91 -1.70 1.56
C LEU A 70 9.35 -2.22 1.48
N TRP A 71 9.99 -2.47 2.62
CA TRP A 71 11.32 -3.08 2.64
C TRP A 71 11.31 -4.51 2.08
N GLN A 72 10.32 -5.33 2.45
CA GLN A 72 10.17 -6.66 1.85
C GLN A 72 9.89 -6.57 0.34
N CYS A 73 9.04 -5.63 -0.08
CA CYS A 73 8.80 -5.37 -1.51
C CYS A 73 10.10 -5.02 -2.24
N TYR A 74 10.91 -4.11 -1.69
CA TYR A 74 12.23 -3.76 -2.25
C TYR A 74 13.14 -4.99 -2.35
N ARG A 75 13.24 -5.80 -1.30
CA ARG A 75 14.10 -7.00 -1.27
C ARG A 75 13.74 -8.01 -2.35
N VAL A 76 12.44 -8.28 -2.56
CA VAL A 76 12.00 -9.28 -3.54
C VAL A 76 11.97 -8.73 -4.97
N LEU A 77 11.94 -7.41 -5.15
CA LEU A 77 11.93 -6.79 -6.47
C LEU A 77 13.30 -6.94 -7.15
N LYS A 78 13.29 -7.29 -8.44
CA LYS A 78 14.51 -7.30 -9.27
C LYS A 78 15.04 -5.88 -9.46
N ASP A 79 16.33 -5.77 -9.77
CA ASP A 79 16.96 -4.47 -10.07
C ASP A 79 16.33 -3.78 -11.31
N THR A 80 15.71 -4.56 -12.21
CA THR A 80 14.94 -4.09 -13.38
C THR A 80 13.44 -3.98 -13.12
N GLY A 81 12.98 -4.33 -11.92
CA GLY A 81 11.57 -4.39 -11.59
C GLY A 81 10.97 -3.01 -11.29
N SER A 82 9.65 -2.96 -11.20
CA SER A 82 8.93 -1.73 -10.83
C SER A 82 7.89 -2.00 -9.74
N MET A 83 7.65 -1.01 -8.89
CA MET A 83 6.60 -1.05 -7.88
C MET A 83 5.64 0.12 -8.07
N TYR A 84 4.34 -0.18 -8.01
CA TYR A 84 3.25 0.78 -7.99
C TYR A 84 2.59 0.73 -6.62
N LEU A 85 2.62 1.86 -5.90
CA LEU A 85 1.97 2.01 -4.61
C LEU A 85 0.77 2.94 -4.77
N HIS A 86 -0.43 2.38 -4.68
CA HIS A 86 -1.65 3.17 -4.66
C HIS A 86 -1.82 3.80 -3.28
N CYS A 87 -2.13 5.09 -3.25
CA CYS A 87 -2.51 5.78 -2.03
C CYS A 87 -3.41 6.99 -2.36
N ASP A 88 -3.99 7.59 -1.31
CA ASP A 88 -4.73 8.83 -1.43
C ASP A 88 -3.88 10.02 -0.96
N ARG A 89 -4.39 11.24 -1.21
CA ARG A 89 -3.72 12.51 -0.89
C ARG A 89 -3.26 12.68 0.56
N ARG A 90 -3.84 11.97 1.53
CA ARG A 90 -3.53 12.06 2.97
C ARG A 90 -2.20 11.39 3.28
N ALA A 91 -1.90 10.26 2.63
CA ALA A 91 -0.72 9.45 2.89
C ALA A 91 0.39 9.67 1.85
N ASN A 92 0.05 10.16 0.65
CA ASN A 92 0.94 10.27 -0.50
C ASN A 92 2.31 10.88 -0.20
N ALA A 93 2.38 12.10 0.36
CA ALA A 93 3.65 12.76 0.64
C ALA A 93 4.51 11.97 1.66
N HIS A 94 3.87 11.36 2.65
CA HIS A 94 4.57 10.58 3.67
C HIS A 94 5.10 9.25 3.12
N LEU A 95 4.28 8.54 2.33
CA LEU A 95 4.69 7.31 1.65
C LEU A 95 5.77 7.58 0.61
N ARG A 96 5.72 8.72 -0.08
CA ARG A 96 6.76 9.15 -1.02
C ARG A 96 8.13 9.23 -0.34
N VAL A 97 8.21 9.88 0.82
CA VAL A 97 9.44 9.99 1.62
C VAL A 97 9.92 8.63 2.12
N ALA A 98 9.00 7.77 2.55
CA ALA A 98 9.36 6.41 2.99
C ALA A 98 9.91 5.57 1.82
N MET A 99 9.27 5.63 0.64
CA MET A 99 9.75 4.95 -0.56
C MET A 99 11.11 5.49 -1.01
N ASP A 100 11.32 6.81 -0.98
CA ASP A 100 12.61 7.42 -1.28
C ASP A 100 13.72 6.93 -0.34
N SER A 101 13.42 6.78 0.94
CA SER A 101 14.37 6.26 1.93
C SER A 101 14.73 4.78 1.71
N ILE A 102 13.82 3.99 1.16
CA ILE A 102 14.01 2.53 0.97
C ILE A 102 14.60 2.22 -0.42
N PHE A 103 14.03 2.81 -1.47
CA PHE A 103 14.40 2.55 -2.87
C PHE A 103 15.51 3.49 -3.36
N GLY A 104 15.68 4.65 -2.72
CA GLY A 104 16.59 5.72 -3.12
C GLY A 104 15.88 6.85 -3.86
N ASN A 105 16.24 8.09 -3.52
CA ASN A 105 15.61 9.32 -4.04
C ASN A 105 15.68 9.47 -5.57
N ASN A 106 16.59 8.76 -6.24
CA ASN A 106 16.77 8.79 -7.70
C ASN A 106 16.00 7.68 -8.44
N LYS A 107 15.23 6.85 -7.72
CA LYS A 107 14.48 5.73 -8.31
C LYS A 107 13.02 6.04 -8.61
N PHE A 108 12.52 7.19 -8.16
CA PHE A 108 11.18 7.62 -8.51
C PHE A 108 11.05 7.87 -10.01
N GLN A 109 10.02 7.27 -10.59
CA GLN A 109 9.74 7.43 -12.02
C GLN A 109 8.61 8.41 -12.24
N ASN A 110 7.40 8.10 -11.74
CA ASN A 110 6.20 8.88 -12.01
C ASN A 110 5.19 8.79 -10.86
N GLU A 111 4.30 9.78 -10.81
CA GLU A 111 3.07 9.73 -10.03
C GLU A 111 1.88 9.67 -11.01
N ILE A 112 1.01 8.69 -10.82
CA ILE A 112 -0.20 8.52 -11.65
C ILE A 112 -1.38 9.08 -10.87
N VAL A 113 -1.94 10.20 -11.34
CA VAL A 113 -3.10 10.84 -10.71
C VAL A 113 -4.39 10.38 -11.39
N TRP A 114 -5.21 9.62 -10.66
CA TRP A 114 -6.55 9.25 -11.11
C TRP A 114 -7.53 10.41 -10.90
N ALA A 115 -7.82 11.17 -11.96
CA ALA A 115 -8.77 12.28 -11.94
C ALA A 115 -10.15 11.87 -12.51
N TYR A 116 -11.17 11.80 -11.65
CA TYR A 116 -12.57 11.61 -12.08
C TYR A 116 -13.16 12.92 -12.61
N ARG A 117 -13.83 12.87 -13.79
CA ARG A 117 -14.55 14.03 -14.35
C ARG A 117 -15.99 14.16 -13.81
N THR A 118 -16.55 13.12 -13.20
CA THR A 118 -17.93 13.07 -12.70
C THR A 118 -18.04 12.20 -11.44
N GLY A 119 -18.79 12.65 -10.43
CA GLY A 119 -18.93 12.00 -9.11
C GLY A 119 -17.78 12.35 -8.15
N GLY A 120 -18.08 12.85 -6.95
CA GLY A 120 -17.08 13.10 -5.90
C GLY A 120 -16.28 14.41 -6.01
N VAL A 121 -16.55 15.26 -7.01
CA VAL A 121 -15.96 16.62 -7.05
C VAL A 121 -16.53 17.42 -5.88
N SER A 122 -15.71 17.66 -4.86
CA SER A 122 -16.08 18.52 -3.75
C SER A 122 -16.44 19.90 -4.29
N LYS A 123 -17.67 20.35 -4.01
CA LYS A 123 -18.10 21.73 -4.30
C LYS A 123 -17.38 22.76 -3.42
N ARG A 124 -16.74 22.31 -2.33
CA ARG A 124 -15.89 23.15 -1.49
C ARG A 124 -14.46 23.04 -2.00
N ARG A 125 -13.97 24.16 -2.52
CA ARG A 125 -12.55 24.43 -2.74
C ARG A 125 -12.14 25.35 -1.59
N PHE A 126 -11.07 24.99 -0.89
CA PHE A 126 -10.39 25.88 0.03
C PHE A 126 -9.52 26.83 -0.79
#